data_AF-A0A6I0KI00-F1
#
_entry.id   AF-A0A6I0KI00-F1
#
_cell.length_a   1.000
_cell.length_b   1.000
_cell.length_c   1.000
_cell.angle_alpha   90.00
_cell.angle_beta   90.00
_cell.angle_gamma   90.00
#
_symmetry.space_group_name_H-M   'P 1'
#
loop_
_entity.id
_entity.type
_entity.pdbx_description
1 polymer ?
#
loop_
_entity_poly.entity_id
_entity_poly.type
_entity_poly.pdbx_seq_one_letter_code
_entity_poly.pdbx_strand_id
1 'polypeptide(L)' 'VHDGFYTRICQKYGNILNEKELQLCCLLKSDFSTKEISVVIQQSIRTVYQRKTVIRQKLGMEEKEDIAEFLSKRI' A
#
# COMPACT_ATOMS: atom_id res chain seq x y z
N VAL A 1 17.30 9.72 1.05
CA VAL A 1 17.14 8.85 -0.15
C VAL A 1 15.85 8.07 0.04
N HIS A 2 14.70 8.67 -0.29
CA HIS A 2 13.45 7.91 -0.32
C HIS A 2 13.44 7.18 -1.65
N ASP A 3 13.68 5.86 -1.59
CA ASP A 3 13.54 4.93 -2.70
C ASP A 3 12.39 5.35 -3.61
N GLY A 4 12.69 5.61 -4.88
CA GLY A 4 11.76 6.13 -5.87
C GLY A 4 10.49 5.29 -6.09
N PHE A 5 10.26 4.24 -5.29
CA PHE A 5 9.02 3.50 -5.20
C PHE A 5 7.81 4.40 -4.91
N TYR A 6 7.88 5.29 -3.92
CA TYR A 6 6.77 6.21 -3.65
C TYR A 6 6.50 7.10 -4.86
N THR A 7 7.54 7.71 -5.44
CA THR A 7 7.41 8.58 -6.63
C THR A 7 6.86 7.83 -7.83
N ARG A 8 7.37 6.62 -8.11
CA ARG A 8 6.93 5.83 -9.27
C ARG A 8 5.50 5.30 -9.11
N ILE A 9 5.10 4.86 -7.91
CA ILE A 9 3.70 4.50 -7.65
C ILE A 9 2.82 5.74 -7.66
N CYS A 10 3.26 6.85 -7.09
CA CYS A 10 2.50 8.10 -7.13
C CYS A 10 2.31 8.57 -8.58
N GLN A 11 3.30 8.42 -9.46
CA GLN A 11 3.15 8.74 -10.88
C GLN A 11 2.20 7.78 -11.60
N LYS A 12 2.25 6.48 -11.31
CA LYS A 12 1.46 5.46 -12.02
C LYS A 12 0.05 5.27 -11.47
N TYR A 13 -0.08 5.35 -10.15
CA TYR A 13 -1.27 5.06 -9.36
C TYR A 13 -1.72 6.24 -8.50
N GLY A 14 -1.04 7.38 -8.46
CA GLY A 14 -1.48 8.54 -7.67
C GLY A 14 -2.79 9.16 -8.16
N ASN A 15 -3.25 8.82 -9.36
CA ASN A 15 -4.61 9.15 -9.82
C ASN A 15 -5.69 8.20 -9.26
N ILE A 16 -5.29 7.02 -8.76
CA ILE A 16 -6.18 5.95 -8.27
C ILE A 16 -6.12 5.88 -6.73
N LEU A 17 -4.91 5.96 -6.18
CA LEU A 17 -4.57 5.85 -4.77
C LEU A 17 -4.32 7.23 -4.17
N ASN A 18 -4.92 7.48 -3.01
CA ASN A 18 -4.66 8.68 -2.23
C ASN A 18 -3.31 8.59 -1.51
N GLU A 19 -2.79 9.73 -1.04
CA GLU A 19 -1.51 9.79 -0.30
C GLU A 19 -1.44 8.80 0.88
N LYS A 20 -2.53 8.63 1.62
CA LYS A 20 -2.63 7.67 2.73
C LYS A 20 -2.55 6.20 2.28
N GLU A 21 -3.03 5.90 1.08
CA GLU A 21 -2.96 4.58 0.47
C GLU A 21 -1.55 4.32 -0.09
N LEU A 22 -0.93 5.35 -0.68
CA LEU A 22 0.46 5.30 -1.14
C LEU A 22 1.43 5.07 0.02
N GLN A 23 1.24 5.77 1.14
CA GLN A 23 2.00 5.52 2.37
C GLN A 23 1.84 4.08 2.84
N LEU A 24 0.60 3.56 2.85
CA LEU A 24 0.34 2.17 3.24
C LEU A 24 1.07 1.17 2.33
N CYS A 25 1.07 1.39 1.00
CA CYS A 25 1.81 0.56 0.05
C CYS A 25 3.33 0.61 0.29
N CYS A 26 3.86 1.78 0.64
CA CYS A 26 5.27 1.94 0.96
C CYS A 26 5.67 1.18 2.23
N LEU A 27 4.82 1.24 3.27
CA LEU A 27 5.01 0.47 4.50
C LEU A 27 4.95 -1.03 4.22
N LEU A 28 4.01 -1.47 3.40
CA LEU A 28 3.90 -2.86 2.99
C LEU A 28 5.12 -3.36 2.21
N LYS A 29 5.76 -2.50 1.42
CA LYS A 29 7.00 -2.85 0.73
C LYS A 29 8.21 -2.93 1.66
N SER A 30 8.18 -2.22 2.79
CA SER A 30 9.28 -2.25 3.76
C SER A 30 9.16 -3.43 4.74
N ASP A 31 8.47 -4.52 4.35
CA ASP A 31 8.24 -5.74 5.14
C ASP A 31 7.60 -5.52 6.52
N PHE A 32 6.94 -4.37 6.74
CA PHE A 32 6.25 -4.11 8.00
C PHE A 32 5.06 -5.05 8.17
N SER A 33 4.94 -5.61 9.37
CA SER A 33 3.77 -6.40 9.74
C SER A 33 2.52 -5.53 9.82
N THR A 34 1.34 -6.12 9.61
CA THR A 34 0.06 -5.41 9.77
C THR A 34 -0.09 -4.75 11.15
N LYS A 35 0.54 -5.31 12.18
CA LYS A 35 0.61 -4.71 13.53
C LYS A 35 1.47 -3.46 13.54
N GLU A 36 2.69 -3.51 13.03
CA GLU A 36 3.55 -2.32 13.01
C GLU A 36 2.98 -1.23 12.13
N ILE A 37 2.40 -1.59 10.98
CA ILE A 37 1.68 -0.64 10.12
C ILE A 37 0.57 0.06 10.92
N SER A 38 -0.22 -0.70 11.70
CA SER A 38 -1.30 -0.14 12.53
C SER A 38 -0.78 0.89 13.54
N VAL A 39 0.40 0.64 14.12
CA VAL A 39 1.09 1.57 15.03
C VAL A 39 1.58 2.81 14.28
N VAL A 40 2.22 2.63 13.11
CA VAL A 40 2.78 3.72 12.30
C VAL A 40 1.69 4.66 11.80
N ILE A 41 0.60 4.12 11.25
CA ILE A 41 -0.51 4.95 10.76
C ILE A 41 -1.46 5.41 11.88
N GLN A 42 -1.20 4.99 13.13
CA GLN A 42 -2.04 5.25 14.30
C GLN A 42 -3.51 4.89 14.07
N GLN A 43 -3.77 3.75 13.43
CA GLN A 43 -5.12 3.24 13.21
C GLN A 43 -5.22 1.78 13.61
N SER A 44 -6.43 1.34 13.94
CA SER A 44 -6.67 -0.07 14.28
C SER A 44 -6.30 -1.01 13.14
N ILE A 45 -5.83 -2.22 13.49
CA ILE A 45 -5.52 -3.30 12.54
C ILE A 45 -6.67 -3.54 11.56
N ARG A 46 -7.92 -3.50 12.05
CA ARG A 46 -9.13 -3.62 11.21
C ARG A 46 -9.17 -2.58 10.09
N THR A 47 -8.81 -1.33 10.37
CA THR A 47 -8.80 -0.26 9.38
C THR A 47 -7.67 -0.43 8.38
N VAL A 48 -6.51 -0.96 8.80
CA VAL A 48 -5.42 -1.35 7.89
C VAL A 48 -5.91 -2.42 6.90
N TYR A 49 -6.62 -3.46 7.38
CA TYR A 49 -7.21 -4.48 6.51
C TYR A 49 -8.22 -3.88 5.54
N GLN A 50 -9.14 -3.04 6.03
CA GLN A 50 -10.14 -2.38 5.17
C GLN A 50 -9.46 -1.58 4.06
N ARG A 51 -8.41 -0.81 4.39
CA ARG A 51 -7.63 -0.05 3.40
C ARG A 51 -6.92 -0.97 2.41
N LYS A 52 -6.31 -2.07 2.84
CA LYS A 52 -5.73 -3.06 1.93
C LYS A 52 -6.77 -3.56 0.93
N THR A 53 -7.98 -3.91 1.39
CA THR A 53 -9.07 -4.35 0.51
C THR A 53 -9.49 -3.27 -0.48
N VAL A 54 -9.63 -2.02 -0.04
CA VAL A 54 -9.97 -0.91 -0.95
C VAL A 54 -8.88 -0.71 -2.01
N ILE A 55 -7.61 -0.74 -1.61
CA ILE A 55 -6.48 -0.63 -2.55
C ILE A 55 -6.51 -1.78 -3.56
N ARG A 56 -6.77 -3.02 -3.12
CA ARG A 56 -6.91 -4.16 -4.03
C ARG A 56 -8.05 -3.97 -5.03
N GLN A 57 -9.22 -3.53 -4.57
CA GLN A 57 -10.36 -3.26 -5.45
C GLN A 57 -10.03 -2.16 -6.47
N LYS A 58 -9.39 -1.07 -6.03
CA LYS A 58 -8.95 0.02 -6.89
C LYS A 58 -7.92 -0.42 -7.94
N LEU A 59 -7.02 -1.33 -7.57
CA LEU A 59 -5.98 -1.87 -8.43
C LEU A 59 -6.47 -3.06 -9.28
N GLY A 60 -7.69 -3.57 -9.03
CA GLY A 60 -8.20 -4.78 -9.68
C GLY A 60 -7.46 -6.05 -9.29
N MET A 61 -6.92 -6.13 -8.07
CA MET A 61 -6.14 -7.27 -7.56
C MET A 61 -7.04 -8.33 -6.92
N GLU A 62 -6.60 -9.59 -6.95
CA GLU A 62 -7.22 -10.67 -6.17
C GLU A 62 -6.94 -10.54 -4.66
N GLU A 63 -7.88 -11.03 -3.83
CA GLU A 63 -7.82 -10.89 -2.36
C GLU A 63 -6.57 -11.50 -1.72
N LYS A 64 -5.98 -12.52 -2.35
CA LYS A 64 -4.79 -13.22 -1.87
C LYS A 64 -3.47 -12.60 -2.32
N GLU A 65 -3.49 -11.62 -3.22
CA GLU A 65 -2.27 -11.05 -3.76
C GLU A 65 -1.69 -9.96 -2.85
N ASP A 66 -0.36 -9.96 -2.73
CA ASP A 66 0.37 -8.96 -1.95
C ASP A 66 0.52 -7.66 -2.73
N ILE A 67 -0.04 -6.59 -2.17
CA ILE A 67 -0.06 -5.25 -2.78
C ILE A 67 1.36 -4.76 -3.06
N ALA A 68 2.28 -4.95 -2.11
CA ALA A 68 3.67 -4.54 -2.27
C ALA A 68 4.37 -5.28 -3.42
N GLU A 69 4.17 -6.59 -3.52
CA GLU A 69 4.77 -7.41 -4.58
C GLU A 69 4.16 -7.08 -5.95
N PHE A 70 2.83 -6.95 -6.03
CA PHE A 70 2.13 -6.54 -7.24
C PHE A 70 2.62 -5.20 -7.76
N LEU A 71 2.72 -4.21 -6.86
CA LEU A 71 3.26 -2.91 -7.21
C LEU A 71 4.73 -3.08 -7.62
N SER A 72 5.56 -3.79 -6.86
CA SER A 72 6.97 -3.97 -7.22
C SER A 72 7.20 -4.68 -8.56
N LYS A 73 6.30 -5.56 -9.01
CA LYS A 73 6.36 -6.20 -10.34
C LYS A 73 5.95 -5.25 -11.47
N ARG A 74 5.15 -4.22 -11.18
CA ARG A 74 4.58 -3.30 -12.17
C ARG A 74 5.40 -2.03 -12.35
N ILE A 75 6.47 -1.79 -11.59
CA ILE A 75 7.28 -0.56 -11.59
C ILE A 75 8.76 -0.88 -11.80
#